data_AF-A0A494WCE0-F1
#
_entry.id   AF-A0A494WCE0-F1
#
_cell.length_a   1.000
_cell.length_b   1.000
_cell.length_c   1.000
_cell.angle_alpha   90.00
_cell.angle_beta   90.00
_cell.angle_gamma   90.00
#
_symmetry.space_group_name_H-M   'P 1'
#
loop_
_entity.id
_entity.type
_entity.pdbx_description
1 polymer ?
#
loop_
_entity_poly.entity_id
_entity_poly.type
_entity_poly.pdbx_seq_one_letter_code
_entity_poly.pdbx_strand_id
1 'polypeptide(L)'
;MFHQADLFEASVEPARGMDTPGLLAAIAAASPRPKFSYMLLQLLEEVADEKGRAGPSVMVNGDAVPVRDWLCDALAPIAQRTPWRRSTIETVRSALEQADELPADPTQADRVIEERVRERVRQSGRCNVSRAVSDLCRGGLLRRHYQGYRVDHQNRGAQREAVYTIMPDTLAALRRR
;
A
#
# COMPACT_ATOMS: atom_id res chain seq x y z
N MET A 1 42.59 33.55 -34.89
CA MET A 1 42.48 32.24 -34.19
C MET A 1 41.03 32.06 -33.83
N PHE A 2 40.35 31.09 -34.43
CA PHE A 2 38.97 30.76 -34.08
C PHE A 2 39.01 29.88 -32.82
N HIS A 3 38.50 30.39 -31.71
CA HIS A 3 38.32 29.61 -30.49
C HIS A 3 37.06 28.76 -30.69
N GLN A 4 37.25 27.49 -31.04
CA GLN A 4 36.17 26.51 -31.05
C GLN A 4 35.91 26.16 -29.58
N ALA A 5 34.72 26.48 -29.07
CA ALA A 5 34.28 26.01 -27.77
C ALA A 5 34.22 24.47 -27.82
N ASP A 6 34.76 23.85 -26.79
CA ASP A 6 34.88 22.40 -26.67
C ASP A 6 33.46 21.79 -26.56
N LEU A 7 32.95 21.25 -27.68
CA LEU A 7 31.64 20.60 -27.78
C LEU A 7 31.51 19.32 -26.95
N PHE A 8 32.58 18.93 -26.25
CA PHE A 8 32.68 17.75 -25.40
C PHE A 8 32.97 18.06 -23.93
N GLU A 9 32.75 19.30 -23.49
CA GLU A 9 32.56 19.52 -22.06
C GLU A 9 31.18 18.93 -21.71
N ALA A 10 31.17 17.62 -21.47
CA ALA A 10 30.02 16.93 -20.95
C ALA A 10 29.66 17.61 -19.63
N SER A 11 28.69 18.51 -19.69
CA SER A 11 27.91 18.91 -18.54
C SER A 11 27.54 17.61 -17.85
N VAL A 12 28.09 17.38 -16.66
CA VAL A 12 27.67 16.29 -15.79
C VAL A 12 26.19 16.56 -15.57
N GLU A 13 25.33 15.95 -16.38
CA GLU A 13 23.91 16.04 -16.18
C GLU A 13 23.70 15.51 -14.76
N PRO A 14 23.11 16.30 -13.85
CA PRO A 14 22.78 15.79 -12.53
C PRO A 14 21.99 14.51 -12.78
N ALA A 15 22.46 13.38 -12.23
CA ALA A 15 21.88 12.05 -12.42
C ALA A 15 20.37 12.21 -12.51
N ARG A 16 19.80 11.97 -13.70
CA ARG A 16 18.43 12.36 -14.04
C ARG A 16 17.51 11.68 -13.03
N GLY A 17 17.18 12.40 -11.96
CA GLY A 17 16.36 11.88 -10.88
C GLY A 17 15.04 11.40 -11.47
N MET A 18 14.50 10.32 -10.92
CA MET A 18 13.26 9.74 -11.41
C MET A 18 12.16 10.81 -11.47
N ASP A 19 11.55 10.99 -12.64
CA ASP A 19 10.40 11.86 -12.85
C ASP A 19 9.10 11.02 -12.82
N THR A 20 7.93 11.66 -12.90
CA THR A 20 6.65 10.95 -12.82
C THR A 20 6.49 9.88 -13.90
N PRO A 21 6.80 10.15 -15.20
CA PRO A 21 6.80 9.10 -16.22
C PRO A 21 7.77 7.95 -15.93
N GLY A 22 8.99 8.24 -15.48
CA GLY A 22 9.99 7.25 -15.10
C GLY A 22 9.54 6.39 -13.93
N LEU A 23 8.89 6.99 -12.93
CA LEU A 23 8.29 6.27 -11.82
C LEU A 23 7.18 5.31 -12.29
N LEU A 24 6.27 5.77 -13.15
CA LEU A 24 5.19 4.94 -13.69
C LEU A 24 5.75 3.76 -14.51
N ALA A 25 6.81 3.98 -15.30
CA ALA A 25 7.49 2.94 -16.04
C ALA A 25 8.16 1.91 -15.11
N ALA A 26 8.86 2.37 -14.08
CA ALA A 26 9.48 1.49 -13.08
C ALA A 26 8.45 0.64 -12.33
N ILE A 27 7.30 1.23 -11.97
CA ILE A 27 6.19 0.52 -11.34
C ILE A 27 5.59 -0.53 -12.28
N ALA A 28 5.39 -0.19 -13.55
CA ALA A 28 4.86 -1.11 -14.55
C ALA A 28 5.77 -2.31 -14.81
N ALA A 29 7.10 -2.11 -14.74
CA ALA A 29 8.08 -3.18 -14.84
C ALA A 29 8.11 -4.07 -13.58
N ALA A 30 7.93 -3.47 -12.39
CA ALA A 30 8.05 -4.19 -11.13
C ALA A 30 6.79 -4.94 -10.69
N SER A 31 5.59 -4.46 -11.07
CA SER A 31 4.31 -4.93 -10.52
C SER A 31 3.29 -5.27 -11.62
N PRO A 32 2.60 -6.42 -11.53
CA PRO A 32 1.48 -6.75 -12.42
C PRO A 32 0.26 -5.85 -12.20
N ARG A 33 0.27 -5.00 -11.16
CA ARG A 33 -0.83 -4.10 -10.78
C ARG A 33 -0.28 -2.67 -10.63
N PRO A 34 0.13 -2.01 -11.72
CA PRO A 34 0.83 -0.74 -11.64
C PRO A 34 0.00 0.37 -10.99
N LYS A 35 -1.29 0.46 -11.33
CA LYS A 35 -2.21 1.45 -10.73
C LYS A 35 -2.31 1.29 -9.22
N PHE A 36 -2.53 0.06 -8.74
CA PHE A 36 -2.62 -0.24 -7.31
C PHE A 36 -1.32 0.09 -6.58
N SER A 37 -0.18 -0.24 -7.18
CA SER A 37 1.14 -0.02 -6.59
C SER A 37 1.50 1.47 -6.53
N TYR A 38 1.12 2.24 -7.55
CA TYR A 38 1.24 3.70 -7.54
C TYR A 38 0.39 4.35 -6.45
N MET A 39 -0.88 3.92 -6.31
CA MET A 39 -1.75 4.44 -5.24
C MET A 39 -1.21 4.10 -3.84
N LEU A 40 -0.65 2.90 -3.67
CA LEU A 40 0.00 2.51 -2.42
C LEU A 40 1.19 3.42 -2.12
N LEU A 41 2.03 3.73 -3.10
CA LEU A 41 3.16 4.65 -2.92
C LEU A 41 2.71 6.08 -2.58
N GLN A 42 1.62 6.57 -3.19
CA GLN A 42 1.02 7.86 -2.86
C GLN A 42 0.55 7.89 -1.40
N LEU A 43 -0.20 6.88 -0.96
CA LEU A 43 -0.65 6.79 0.44
C LEU A 43 0.54 6.68 1.41
N LEU A 44 1.58 5.91 1.07
CA LEU A 44 2.78 5.86 1.90
C LEU A 44 3.48 7.21 1.99
N GLU A 45 3.48 8.00 0.92
CA GLU A 45 4.10 9.32 0.90
C GLU A 45 3.37 10.30 1.81
N GLU A 46 2.03 10.27 1.82
CA GLU A 46 1.19 11.11 2.68
C GLU A 46 1.50 10.96 4.17
N VAL A 47 1.95 9.77 4.60
CA VAL A 47 2.26 9.45 6.00
C VAL A 47 3.76 9.28 6.26
N ALA A 48 4.59 9.52 5.25
CA ALA A 48 6.04 9.41 5.37
C ALA A 48 6.65 10.69 5.93
N ASP A 49 7.73 10.54 6.71
CA ASP A 49 8.56 11.67 7.11
C ASP A 49 9.34 12.28 5.93
N GLU A 50 10.14 13.31 6.21
CA GLU A 50 10.99 13.96 5.19
C GLU A 50 11.93 12.98 4.47
N LYS A 51 12.34 11.91 5.16
CA LYS A 51 13.23 10.84 4.65
C LYS A 51 12.48 9.70 3.96
N GLY A 52 11.16 9.80 3.80
CA GLY A 52 10.34 8.80 3.13
C GLY A 52 9.94 7.63 4.02
N ARG A 53 10.12 7.71 5.35
CA ARG A 53 9.79 6.63 6.28
C ARG A 53 8.36 6.75 6.77
N ALA A 54 7.56 5.71 6.52
CA ALA A 54 6.19 5.54 6.98
C ALA A 54 6.11 4.40 8.01
N GLY A 55 5.82 4.74 9.27
CA GLY A 55 5.48 3.79 10.33
C GLY A 55 6.32 3.85 11.61
N PRO A 56 6.05 2.95 12.57
CA PRO A 56 5.24 1.73 12.42
C PRO A 56 3.71 1.92 12.42
N SER A 57 3.23 3.07 12.91
CA SER A 57 1.80 3.39 13.00
C SER A 57 1.49 4.77 12.43
N VAL A 58 0.25 4.95 12.02
CA VAL A 58 -0.37 6.20 11.56
C VAL A 58 -1.40 6.61 12.60
N MET A 59 -1.44 7.89 12.98
CA MET A 59 -2.46 8.42 13.88
C MET A 59 -3.75 8.68 13.10
N VAL A 60 -4.83 8.00 13.46
CA VAL A 60 -6.16 8.15 12.84
C VAL A 60 -7.17 8.38 13.96
N ASN A 61 -7.82 9.54 13.98
CA ASN A 61 -8.81 9.90 15.01
C ASN A 61 -8.32 9.74 16.47
N GLY A 62 -7.01 9.91 16.70
CA GLY A 62 -6.39 9.73 18.02
C GLY A 62 -5.87 8.31 18.29
N ASP A 63 -6.19 7.34 17.44
CA ASP A 63 -5.72 5.96 17.58
C ASP A 63 -4.46 5.69 16.73
N ALA A 64 -3.52 4.94 17.29
CA ALA A 64 -2.33 4.49 16.58
C ALA A 64 -2.63 3.21 15.78
N VAL A 65 -2.83 3.34 14.47
CA VAL A 65 -3.15 2.24 13.56
C VAL A 65 -1.89 1.76 12.84
N PRO A 66 -1.54 0.46 12.82
CA PRO A 66 -0.40 -0.04 12.06
C PRO A 66 -0.47 0.35 10.58
N VAL A 67 0.63 0.80 9.98
CA VAL A 67 0.64 1.32 8.58
C VAL A 67 0.04 0.32 7.59
N ARG A 68 0.34 -0.97 7.75
CA ARG A 68 -0.21 -2.02 6.87
C ARG A 68 -1.73 -2.07 6.93
N ASP A 69 -2.31 -1.92 8.11
CA ASP A 69 -3.74 -2.04 8.33
C ASP A 69 -4.44 -0.77 7.85
N TRP A 70 -3.83 0.39 8.13
CA TRP A 70 -4.23 1.67 7.57
C TRP A 70 -4.26 1.64 6.03
N LEU A 71 -3.21 1.13 5.37
CA LEU A 71 -3.18 0.97 3.90
C LEU A 71 -4.30 0.06 3.38
N CYS A 72 -4.61 -1.03 4.09
CA CYS A 72 -5.71 -1.92 3.69
C CYS A 72 -7.05 -1.20 3.72
N ASP A 73 -7.28 -0.38 4.75
CA ASP A 73 -8.51 0.40 4.90
C ASP A 73 -8.59 1.53 3.87
N ALA A 74 -7.51 2.28 3.67
CA ALA A 74 -7.44 3.35 2.68
C ALA A 74 -7.64 2.83 1.24
N LEU A 75 -7.16 1.62 0.94
CA LEU A 75 -7.30 1.00 -0.39
C LEU A 75 -8.62 0.22 -0.57
N ALA A 76 -9.37 -0.04 0.50
CA ALA A 76 -10.60 -0.82 0.45
C ALA A 76 -11.65 -0.23 -0.52
N PRO A 77 -11.92 1.09 -0.58
CA PRO A 77 -12.91 1.67 -1.49
C PRO A 77 -12.60 1.42 -2.98
N ILE A 78 -11.33 1.27 -3.33
CA ILE A 78 -10.90 1.00 -4.71
C ILE A 78 -11.16 -0.48 -5.04
N ALA A 79 -10.87 -1.39 -4.11
CA ALA A 79 -11.24 -2.79 -4.24
C ALA A 79 -12.76 -3.00 -4.31
N GLN A 80 -13.54 -2.15 -3.62
CA GLN A 80 -15.01 -2.17 -3.60
C GLN A 80 -15.66 -1.87 -4.95
N ARG A 81 -14.98 -1.16 -5.87
CA ARG A 81 -15.49 -0.86 -7.23
C ARG A 81 -15.39 -2.04 -8.21
N THR A 82 -14.84 -3.18 -7.79
CA THR A 82 -14.61 -4.35 -8.65
C THR A 82 -15.79 -5.35 -8.57
N PRO A 83 -16.17 -6.05 -9.65
CA PRO A 83 -17.22 -7.11 -9.65
C PRO A 83 -17.08 -8.16 -8.53
N TRP A 84 -15.85 -8.36 -8.06
CA TRP A 84 -15.48 -9.11 -6.85
C TRP A 84 -16.35 -8.79 -5.61
N ARG A 85 -16.78 -7.54 -5.39
CA ARG A 85 -17.59 -7.17 -4.21
C ARG A 85 -18.95 -7.86 -4.22
N ARG A 86 -19.63 -7.93 -5.36
CA ARG A 86 -20.94 -8.59 -5.46
C ARG A 86 -20.84 -10.08 -5.11
N SER A 87 -19.83 -10.77 -5.66
CA SER A 87 -19.56 -12.17 -5.31
C SER A 87 -19.19 -12.34 -3.83
N THR A 88 -18.44 -11.40 -3.25
CA THR A 88 -18.06 -11.45 -1.83
C THR A 88 -19.26 -11.24 -0.91
N ILE A 89 -20.13 -10.27 -1.20
CA ILE A 89 -21.36 -10.01 -0.44
C ILE A 89 -22.24 -11.25 -0.48
N GLU A 90 -22.46 -11.83 -1.66
CA GLU A 90 -23.28 -13.03 -1.82
C GLU A 90 -22.74 -14.21 -1.01
N THR A 91 -21.42 -14.41 -1.08
CA THR A 91 -20.76 -15.48 -0.32
C THR A 91 -20.85 -15.24 1.19
N VAL A 92 -20.70 -13.99 1.65
CA VAL A 92 -20.78 -13.66 3.09
C VAL A 92 -22.21 -13.82 3.59
N ARG A 93 -23.20 -13.33 2.83
CA ARG A 93 -24.62 -13.50 3.16
C ARG A 93 -24.97 -14.98 3.27
N SER A 94 -24.65 -15.78 2.25
CA SER A 94 -24.92 -17.22 2.26
C SER A 94 -24.23 -17.94 3.43
N ALA A 95 -23.01 -17.55 3.80
CA ALA A 95 -22.32 -18.12 4.95
C ALA A 95 -22.98 -17.76 6.30
N LEU A 96 -23.46 -16.51 6.45
CA LEU A 96 -24.16 -16.08 7.67
C LEU A 96 -25.56 -16.69 7.77
N GLU A 97 -26.26 -16.88 6.65
CA GLU A 97 -27.54 -17.62 6.59
C GLU A 97 -27.35 -19.08 7.01
N GLN A 98 -26.31 -19.75 6.49
CA GLN A 98 -26.00 -21.13 6.86
C GLN A 98 -25.61 -21.29 8.33
N ALA A 99 -25.05 -20.25 8.95
CA ALA A 99 -24.65 -20.24 10.35
C ALA A 99 -25.76 -19.75 11.31
N ASP A 100 -26.92 -19.33 10.78
CA ASP A 100 -28.01 -18.69 11.53
C ASP A 100 -27.54 -17.44 12.32
N GLU A 101 -26.57 -16.71 11.77
CA GLU A 101 -25.94 -15.53 12.39
C GLU A 101 -26.56 -14.20 11.90
N LEU A 102 -27.59 -14.24 11.06
CA LEU A 102 -28.26 -13.04 10.55
C LEU A 102 -29.38 -12.58 11.49
N PRO A 103 -29.34 -11.32 11.95
CA PRO A 103 -30.47 -10.71 12.65
C PRO A 103 -31.76 -10.71 11.83
N ALA A 104 -32.90 -10.86 12.49
CA ALA A 104 -34.22 -10.75 11.85
C ALA A 104 -34.54 -9.33 11.35
N ASP A 105 -33.93 -8.29 11.95
CA ASP A 105 -34.04 -6.91 11.47
C ASP A 105 -33.17 -6.74 10.21
N PRO A 106 -33.77 -6.42 9.04
CA PRO A 106 -33.05 -6.25 7.79
C PRO A 106 -31.94 -5.19 7.87
N THR A 107 -32.14 -4.12 8.66
CA THR A 107 -31.14 -3.05 8.79
C THR A 107 -29.93 -3.51 9.58
N GLN A 108 -30.14 -4.31 10.63
CA GLN A 108 -29.05 -4.90 11.40
C GLN A 108 -28.36 -6.01 10.61
N ALA A 109 -29.10 -6.82 9.84
CA ALA A 109 -28.55 -7.82 8.94
C ALA A 109 -27.59 -7.19 7.91
N ASP A 110 -27.99 -6.08 7.28
CA ASP A 110 -27.12 -5.38 6.33
C ASP A 110 -25.85 -4.84 6.99
N ARG A 111 -25.92 -4.35 8.24
CA ARG A 111 -24.72 -3.90 9.00
C ARG A 111 -23.76 -5.06 9.28
N VAL A 112 -24.27 -6.20 9.74
CA VAL A 112 -23.46 -7.40 10.02
C VAL A 112 -22.80 -7.92 8.74
N ILE A 113 -23.55 -7.98 7.63
CA ILE A 113 -23.01 -8.36 6.32
C ILE A 113 -21.91 -7.38 5.89
N GLU A 114 -22.14 -6.07 6.02
CA GLU A 114 -21.16 -5.07 5.64
C GLU A 114 -19.88 -5.15 6.47
N GLU A 115 -20.00 -5.41 7.78
CA GLU A 115 -18.85 -5.59 8.67
C GLU A 115 -18.05 -6.86 8.30
N ARG A 116 -18.71 -8.00 8.10
CA ARG A 116 -18.04 -9.25 7.68
C ARG A 116 -17.43 -9.16 6.29
N VAL A 117 -18.08 -8.47 5.35
CA VAL A 117 -17.52 -8.17 4.03
C VAL A 117 -16.27 -7.29 4.19
N ARG A 118 -16.32 -6.27 5.05
CA ARG A 118 -15.18 -5.40 5.34
C ARG A 118 -14.02 -6.18 5.92
N GLU A 119 -14.26 -7.09 6.87
CA GLU A 119 -13.23 -7.98 7.42
C GLU A 119 -12.60 -8.87 6.35
N ARG A 120 -13.41 -9.50 5.50
CA ARG A 120 -12.90 -10.37 4.43
C ARG A 120 -12.13 -9.60 3.36
N VAL A 121 -12.58 -8.39 3.04
CA VAL A 121 -11.86 -7.45 2.17
C VAL A 121 -10.55 -7.01 2.83
N ARG A 122 -10.52 -6.74 4.14
CA ARG A 122 -9.29 -6.43 4.89
C ARG A 122 -8.30 -7.59 4.87
N GLN A 123 -8.76 -8.82 5.09
CA GLN A 123 -7.91 -10.02 5.03
C GLN A 123 -7.31 -10.20 3.62
N SER A 124 -8.13 -10.08 2.57
CA SER A 124 -7.66 -10.15 1.19
C SER A 124 -6.77 -8.95 0.81
N GLY A 125 -7.08 -7.79 1.37
CA GLY A 125 -6.35 -6.52 1.26
C GLY A 125 -4.93 -6.65 1.81
N ARG A 126 -4.75 -7.27 2.97
CA ARG A 126 -3.42 -7.55 3.56
C ARG A 126 -2.54 -8.37 2.61
N CYS A 127 -3.09 -9.41 1.99
CA CYS A 127 -2.37 -10.18 0.99
C CYS A 127 -2.02 -9.35 -0.25
N ASN A 128 -2.94 -8.51 -0.74
CA ASN A 128 -2.70 -7.65 -1.89
C ASN A 128 -1.65 -6.57 -1.61
N VAL A 129 -1.74 -5.89 -0.47
CA VAL A 129 -0.76 -4.91 0.02
C VAL A 129 0.61 -5.58 0.17
N SER A 130 0.69 -6.74 0.82
CA SER A 130 1.96 -7.45 1.01
C SER A 130 2.62 -7.84 -0.32
N ARG A 131 1.84 -8.31 -1.31
CA ARG A 131 2.36 -8.61 -2.65
C ARG A 131 2.85 -7.35 -3.36
N ALA A 132 2.04 -6.29 -3.41
CA ALA A 132 2.42 -5.04 -4.05
C ALA A 132 3.67 -4.43 -3.41
N VAL A 133 3.76 -4.42 -2.08
CA VAL A 133 4.97 -4.01 -1.34
C VAL A 133 6.17 -4.87 -1.73
N SER A 134 5.99 -6.19 -1.85
CA SER A 134 7.09 -7.10 -2.21
C SER A 134 7.59 -6.85 -3.64
N ASP A 135 6.69 -6.56 -4.56
CA ASP A 135 7.01 -6.20 -5.95
C ASP A 135 7.75 -4.86 -6.01
N LEU A 136 7.27 -3.84 -5.29
CA LEU A 136 7.94 -2.55 -5.16
C LEU A 136 9.32 -2.64 -4.49
N CYS A 137 9.47 -3.54 -3.50
CA CYS A 137 10.77 -3.81 -2.88
C CYS A 137 11.73 -4.46 -3.86
N ARG A 138 11.26 -5.44 -4.65
CA ARG A 138 12.08 -6.10 -5.69
C ARG A 138 12.49 -5.11 -6.78
N GLY A 139 11.59 -4.18 -7.13
CA GLY A 139 11.86 -3.10 -8.08
C GLY A 139 12.72 -1.95 -7.54
N GLY A 140 13.16 -2.00 -6.28
CA GLY A 140 14.00 -0.97 -5.69
C GLY A 140 13.30 0.38 -5.45
N LEU A 141 11.97 0.41 -5.43
CA LEU A 141 11.18 1.63 -5.21
C LEU A 141 10.81 1.83 -3.73
N LEU A 142 10.86 0.74 -2.96
CA LEU A 142 10.46 0.69 -1.56
C LEU A 142 11.41 -0.20 -0.76
N ARG A 143 11.59 0.09 0.53
CA ARG A 143 12.21 -0.82 1.49
C ARG A 143 11.22 -1.12 2.60
N ARG A 144 11.16 -2.39 3.02
CA ARG A 144 10.39 -2.83 4.19
C ARG A 144 11.33 -3.29 5.30
N HIS A 145 11.11 -2.79 6.50
CA HIS A 145 11.70 -3.34 7.72
C HIS A 145 10.61 -3.53 8.78
N TYR A 146 10.96 -4.13 9.91
CA TYR A 146 10.01 -4.45 10.97
C TYR A 146 10.51 -3.92 12.31
N GLN A 147 9.68 -3.13 13.00
CA GLN A 147 9.96 -2.51 14.29
C GLN A 147 9.04 -3.09 15.37
N GLY A 148 9.51 -3.21 16.61
CA GLY A 148 8.74 -3.76 17.73
C GLY A 148 9.47 -4.88 18.46
N TYR A 149 8.92 -5.32 19.60
CA TYR A 149 9.54 -6.33 20.47
C TYR A 149 9.28 -7.75 19.93
N ARG A 150 10.30 -8.60 19.94
CA ARG A 150 10.20 -10.01 19.51
C ARG A 150 9.65 -10.86 20.66
N VAL A 151 8.35 -10.79 20.91
CA VAL A 151 7.66 -11.70 21.84
C VAL A 151 7.28 -12.96 21.05
N ASP A 152 8.16 -13.96 21.04
CA ASP A 152 7.90 -15.21 20.31
C ASP A 152 6.97 -16.13 21.12
N HIS A 153 5.90 -16.60 20.50
CA HIS A 153 5.40 -17.96 20.66
C HIS A 153 5.51 -18.63 19.29
N GLN A 154 5.90 -19.91 19.25
CA GLN A 154 6.27 -20.65 18.04
C GLN A 154 5.18 -20.65 16.93
N ASN A 155 3.94 -20.28 17.26
CA ASN A 155 2.78 -20.22 16.35
C ASN A 155 2.10 -18.83 16.25
N ARG A 156 2.63 -17.77 16.88
CA ARG A 156 2.13 -16.38 16.73
C ARG A 156 3.31 -15.49 16.37
N GLY A 157 3.41 -15.14 15.08
CA GLY A 157 4.49 -14.32 14.55
C GLY A 157 4.77 -13.12 15.45
N ALA A 158 6.05 -12.90 15.76
CA ALA A 158 6.53 -11.78 16.57
C ALA A 158 5.76 -10.51 16.18
N GLN A 159 5.15 -9.83 17.15
CA GLN A 159 4.32 -8.61 17.01
C GLN A 159 5.12 -7.39 16.48
N ARG A 160 5.90 -7.59 15.43
CA ARG A 160 6.70 -6.57 14.77
C ARG A 160 5.85 -5.95 13.69
N GLU A 161 5.72 -4.64 13.75
CA GLU A 161 4.97 -3.89 12.78
C GLU A 161 5.83 -3.50 11.59
N ALA A 162 5.23 -3.51 10.41
CA ALA A 162 5.90 -3.15 9.18
C ALA A 162 6.14 -1.64 9.13
N VAL A 163 7.39 -1.26 8.83
CA VAL A 163 7.78 0.10 8.51
C VAL A 163 8.25 0.11 7.07
N TYR A 164 7.74 1.08 6.30
CA TYR A 164 8.08 1.24 4.90
C TYR A 164 8.96 2.47 4.73
N THR A 165 9.91 2.40 3.80
CA THR A 165 10.78 3.52 3.45
C THR A 165 10.78 3.68 1.94
N ILE A 166 10.23 4.78 1.45
CA ILE A 166 10.22 5.15 0.05
C ILE A 166 11.64 5.53 -0.34
N MET A 167 12.13 4.99 -1.46
CA MET A 167 13.49 5.26 -1.90
C MET A 167 13.62 6.72 -2.38
N PRO A 168 14.79 7.37 -2.21
CA PRO A 168 14.93 8.82 -2.44
C PRO A 168 14.45 9.29 -3.83
N ASP A 169 14.81 8.57 -4.89
CA ASP A 169 14.39 8.94 -6.26
C ASP A 169 12.87 8.79 -6.44
N THR A 170 12.29 7.73 -5.87
CA THR A 170 10.84 7.52 -5.86
C THR A 170 10.12 8.62 -5.07
N LEU A 171 10.65 8.99 -3.90
CA LEU A 171 10.10 10.05 -3.06
C LEU A 171 10.16 11.41 -3.77
N ALA A 172 11.29 11.72 -4.40
CA ALA A 172 11.45 12.92 -5.20
C ALA A 172 10.47 12.97 -6.37
N ALA A 173 10.24 11.85 -7.07
CA ALA A 173 9.25 11.76 -8.13
C ALA A 173 7.82 12.01 -7.63
N LEU A 174 7.47 11.46 -6.47
CA LEU A 174 6.13 11.63 -5.86
C LEU A 174 5.86 13.07 -5.40
N ARG A 175 6.88 13.76 -4.87
CA ARG A 175 6.78 15.12 -4.30
C ARG A 175 6.87 16.25 -5.32
N ARG A 176 7.24 15.98 -6.57
CA ARG A 176 7.31 16.99 -7.66
C ARG A 176 5.93 17.39 -8.21
N ARG A 177 4.87 17.17 -7.44
CA ARG A 177 3.48 17.28 -7.88
C ARG A 177 2.93 18.69 -7.74
#